data_AF-A0A2J8NKT4-F1
#
_entry.id   AF-A0A2J8NKT4-F1
#
_cell.length_a   1.000
_cell.length_b   1.000
_cell.length_c   1.000
_cell.angle_alpha   90.00
_cell.angle_beta   90.00
_cell.angle_gamma   90.00
#
_symmetry.space_group_name_H-M   'P 1'
#
loop_
_entity.id
_entity.type
_entity.pdbx_description
1 polymer ?
#
loop_
_entity_poly.entity_id
_entity_poly.type
_entity_poly.pdbx_seq_one_letter_code
_entity_poly.pdbx_strand_id
1 'polypeptide(L)' 'MSTVKEAAHWLSKSEMSVYAVLDLKKGASPEDIKKSYRHLSSCVLCSLVAVSVVAAIFAVEH' A
#
# COMPACT_ATOMS: atom_id res chain seq x y z
N MET A 1 5.62 -13.05 -12.75
CA MET A 1 6.43 -11.90 -13.24
C MET A 1 5.59 -10.80 -13.90
N SER A 2 4.44 -11.12 -14.48
CA SER A 2 3.60 -10.16 -15.23
C SER A 2 2.94 -9.08 -14.36
N THR A 3 2.54 -9.40 -13.14
CA THR A 3 1.88 -8.47 -12.19
C THR A 3 2.77 -7.31 -11.78
N VAL A 4 4.06 -7.59 -11.57
CA VAL A 4 5.07 -6.59 -11.17
C VAL A 4 5.33 -5.59 -12.30
N LYS A 5 5.26 -6.07 -13.55
CA LYS A 5 5.50 -5.28 -14.75
C LYS A 5 4.32 -4.34 -15.04
N GLU A 6 3.09 -4.79 -14.81
CA GLU A 6 1.89 -3.94 -14.85
C GLU A 6 1.92 -2.87 -13.76
N ALA A 7 2.26 -3.23 -12.52
CA ALA A 7 2.41 -2.26 -11.44
C ALA A 7 3.47 -1.21 -11.77
N ALA A 8 4.62 -1.61 -12.33
CA ALA A 8 5.66 -0.69 -12.77
C ALA A 8 5.19 0.23 -13.91
N HIS A 9 4.38 -0.28 -14.84
CA HIS A 9 3.81 0.51 -15.94
C HIS A 9 2.82 1.58 -15.43
N TRP A 10 1.92 1.21 -14.52
CA TRP A 10 0.99 2.16 -13.87
C TRP A 10 1.72 3.22 -13.04
N LEU A 11 2.74 2.83 -12.29
CA LEU A 11 3.54 3.76 -11.50
C LEU A 11 4.35 4.71 -12.39
N SER A 12 4.86 4.23 -13.52
CA SER A 12 5.50 5.09 -14.54
C SER A 12 4.54 6.13 -15.12
N LYS A 13 3.23 5.84 -15.15
CA LYS A 13 2.19 6.74 -15.62
C LYS A 13 1.73 7.74 -14.55
N SER A 14 1.86 7.36 -13.28
CA SER A 14 1.46 8.18 -12.13
C SER A 14 2.55 9.14 -11.66
N GLU A 15 3.72 9.14 -12.30
CA GLU A 15 4.95 9.87 -11.91
C GLU A 15 5.46 9.59 -10.47
N MET A 16 4.73 8.77 -9.72
CA MET A 16 5.01 8.45 -8.33
C MET A 16 5.91 7.21 -8.29
N SER A 17 7.19 7.48 -8.07
CA SER A 17 8.20 6.45 -7.89
C SER A 17 7.82 5.49 -6.76
N VAL A 18 8.08 4.19 -6.91
CA VAL A 18 7.91 3.18 -5.83
C VAL A 18 8.59 3.64 -4.54
N TYR A 19 9.74 4.30 -4.68
CA TYR A 19 10.50 4.86 -3.56
C TYR A 19 9.74 6.01 -2.87
N ALA A 20 9.01 6.83 -3.62
CA ALA A 20 8.16 7.88 -3.06
C ALA A 20 6.92 7.31 -2.35
N VAL A 21 6.32 6.25 -2.89
CA VAL A 21 5.18 5.55 -2.24
C VAL A 21 5.61 4.90 -0.92
N LEU A 22 6.82 4.33 -0.88
CA LEU A 22 7.35 3.65 0.29
C LEU A 22 8.09 4.59 1.26
N ASP A 23 8.18 5.89 0.94
CA ASP A 23 8.98 6.89 1.65
C ASP A 23 10.44 6.45 1.87
N LEU A 24 11.05 5.86 0.83
CA LEU A 24 12.41 5.34 0.84
C LEU A 24 13.32 6.18 -0.07
N LYS A 25 14.60 6.26 0.30
CA LYS A 25 15.63 6.81 -0.59
C LYS A 25 15.83 5.90 -1.81
N LYS A 26 16.07 6.52 -2.96
CA LYS A 26 16.44 5.81 -4.20
C LYS A 26 17.74 5.03 -3.96
N GLY A 27 17.71 3.72 -4.18
CA GLY A 27 18.83 2.82 -3.88
C GLY A 27 18.77 2.11 -2.52
N ALA A 28 17.64 2.16 -1.81
CA ALA A 28 17.41 1.35 -0.61
C ALA A 28 17.57 -0.15 -0.89
N SER A 29 18.05 -0.90 0.12
CA SER A 29 18.19 -2.36 0.02
C SER A 29 16.84 -3.01 -0.28
N PRO A 30 16.79 -4.07 -1.11
CA PRO A 30 15.57 -4.84 -1.32
C PRO A 30 14.93 -5.34 -0.01
N GLU A 31 15.71 -5.50 1.06
CA GLU A 31 15.23 -5.87 2.39
C GLU A 31 14.40 -4.74 3.04
N ASP A 32 14.89 -3.50 2.96
CA ASP A 32 14.20 -2.31 3.47
C ASP A 32 12.91 -2.03 2.69
N ILE A 33 12.96 -2.20 1.36
CA ILE A 33 11.76 -2.13 0.50
C ILE A 33 10.70 -3.12 0.97
N LYS A 34 11.11 -4.36 1.28
CA LYS A 34 10.20 -5.42 1.76
C LYS A 34 9.61 -5.09 3.13
N LYS A 35 10.42 -4.51 4.02
CA LYS A 35 10.00 -4.10 5.37
C LYS A 35 9.01 -2.95 5.33
N SER A 36 9.32 -1.88 4.58
CA SER A 36 8.42 -0.74 4.43
C SER A 36 7.11 -1.12 3.73
N TYR A 37 7.15 -1.99 2.72
CA TYR A 37 5.94 -2.51 2.08
C TYR A 37 5.05 -3.26 3.09
N ARG A 38 5.62 -4.14 3.92
CA ARG A 38 4.86 -4.85 4.96
C ARG A 38 4.23 -3.88 5.96
N HIS A 39 4.99 -2.89 6.42
CA HIS A 39 4.51 -1.88 7.35
C HIS A 39 3.33 -1.09 6.78
N LEU A 40 3.46 -0.60 5.55
CA LEU A 40 2.38 0.12 4.85
C LEU A 40 1.16 -0.77 4.62
N SER A 41 1.36 -2.02 4.19
CA SER A 41 0.27 -2.97 3.99
C SER A 41 -0.49 -3.26 5.30
N SER A 42 0.22 -3.33 6.43
CA SER A 42 -0.38 -3.50 7.75
C SER A 42 -1.20 -2.28 8.16
N CYS A 43 -0.70 -1.06 7.92
CA CYS A 43 -1.45 0.16 8.21
C CYS A 43 -2.72 0.28 7.37
N VAL A 44 -2.62 0.04 6.05
CA VAL A 44 -3.79 0.10 5.15
C VAL A 44 -4.83 -0.96 5.52
N LEU A 45 -4.38 -2.16 5.89
CA LEU A 45 -5.28 -3.22 6.34
C LEU A 45 -6.00 -2.81 7.63
N CYS A 46 -5.31 -2.22 8.62
CA CYS A 46 -5.92 -1.70 9.83
C CYS A 46 -6.98 -0.62 9.53
N SER A 47 -6.68 0.33 8.64
CA SER A 47 -7.64 1.36 8.24
C SER A 47 -8.86 0.77 7.52
N LEU A 48 -8.66 -0.22 6.64
CA LEU A 48 -9.75 -0.88 5.93
C LEU A 48 -10.66 -1.68 6.88
N VAL A 49 -10.06 -2.40 7.84
CA VAL A 49 -10.79 -3.13 8.89
C VAL A 49 -11.58 -2.15 9.76
N ALA A 50 -10.98 -1.04 10.17
CA ALA A 50 -11.67 -0.02 10.97
C ALA A 50 -12.88 0.56 10.23
N VAL A 51 -12.74 0.93 8.95
CA VAL A 51 -13.84 1.43 8.12
C VAL A 51 -14.94 0.37 7.96
N SER A 52 -14.56 -0.88 7.75
CA SER A 52 -15.52 -1.99 7.59
C SER A 52 -16.31 -2.25 8.87
N VAL A 53 -15.65 -2.22 10.04
CA VAL A 53 -16.31 -2.37 11.35
C VAL A 53 -17.28 -1.22 11.60
N VAL A 54 -16.89 0.02 11.35
CA VAL A 54 -17.77 1.19 11.51
C VAL A 54 -18.98 1.09 10.58
N ALA A 55 -18.78 0.71 9.32
CA ALA A 55 -19.87 0.53 8.37
C ALA A 55 -20.84 -0.60 8.79
N ALA A 56 -20.32 -1.71 9.31
CA ALA A 56 -21.13 -2.82 9.80
C ALA A 56 -21.95 -2.44 11.05
N ILE A 57 -21.37 -1.67 11.97
CA ILE A 57 -22.11 -1.13 13.14
C ILE A 57 -23.21 -0.18 12.66
N PHE A 58 -22.90 0.73 11.74
CA PHE A 58 -23.90 1.67 11.22
C PHE A 58 -25.04 0.97 10.48
N ALA A 59 -24.75 -0.13 9.79
CA ALA A 59 -25.75 -0.94 9.09
C ALA A 59 -26.60 -1.84 10.02
N VAL A 60 -26.17 -2.09 11.26
CA VAL A 60 -26.97 -2.84 12.25
C VAL A 60 -27.87 -1.92 13.08
N GLU A 61 -27.51 -0.65 13.17
CA GLU A 61 -28.19 0.36 13.98
C GLU A 61 -29.29 1.13 13.20
N HIS A 62 -29.38 0.92 11.87
CA HIS A 62 -30.37 1.52 10.96
C HIS A 62 -31.22 0.47 10.26
#